data_AF-A0A978TXF9-F1
#
_entry.id   AF-A0A978TXF9-F1
#
_cell.length_a   1.000
_cell.length_b   1.000
_cell.length_c   1.000
_cell.angle_alpha   90.00
_cell.angle_beta   90.00
_cell.angle_gamma   90.00
#
_symmetry.space_group_name_H-M   'P 1'
#
loop_
_entity.id
_entity.type
_entity.pdbx_description
1 polymer ?
#
loop_
_entity_poly.entity_id
_entity_poly.type
_entity_poly.pdbx_seq_one_letter_code
_entity_poly.pdbx_strand_id
1 'polypeptide(L)'
;MTASHLPSHNPPFQQQLESALNHYKAGQLTVAAAVCQQVLQQQPDVVEAIALLGRIAEQLGHHEAAAHYLLQVAKLRPDSAETYNLLGNALQRLRKFAESVSCYQRAIALQPNFPGAYNNLGSALQELGRYQASVLCYQKALQLRPDYADAYYNLGNNYRHQDNLEAARRAYAQAIALDPNFTLAYNNLGLTLADMGKPEEAIPWYERAIALQPDNADAHQNLGLALLQLGDLETGFWEYEWRWRAMGPDNRPPRPFPQPLWDGSDLHGQTILLHAEQGYGDTLQFVRYAALVAAKGGRVLLECQPALTRLLATLPHVAQVIPAGDP
;
A
#
# COMPACT_ATOMS: atom_id res chain seq x y z
N MET A 1 32.37 -50.00 -25.46
CA MET A 1 31.62 -49.04 -24.64
C MET A 1 31.17 -47.92 -25.56
N THR A 2 30.01 -48.09 -26.20
CA THR A 2 29.39 -47.09 -27.08
C THR A 2 28.35 -46.35 -26.25
N ALA A 3 28.64 -45.09 -25.92
CA ALA A 3 27.68 -44.21 -25.26
C ALA A 3 26.54 -43.92 -26.24
N SER A 4 25.33 -44.37 -25.90
CA SER A 4 24.10 -44.06 -26.61
C SER A 4 23.75 -42.58 -26.39
N HIS A 5 24.01 -41.74 -27.39
CA HIS A 5 23.35 -40.44 -27.50
C HIS A 5 21.89 -40.69 -27.87
N LEU A 6 21.01 -40.73 -26.87
CA LEU A 6 19.58 -40.58 -27.11
C LEU A 6 19.35 -39.16 -27.66
N PRO A 7 18.66 -39.00 -28.81
CA PRO A 7 18.25 -37.68 -29.24
C PRO A 7 17.26 -37.14 -28.20
N SER A 8 17.60 -36.02 -27.58
CA SER A 8 16.63 -35.23 -26.82
C SER A 8 15.59 -34.73 -27.82
N HIS A 9 14.51 -35.49 -27.99
CA HIS A 9 13.34 -35.02 -28.71
C HIS A 9 12.72 -33.91 -27.89
N ASN A 10 13.17 -32.67 -28.14
CA ASN A 10 12.46 -31.52 -27.64
C ASN A 10 11.04 -31.59 -28.20
N PRO A 11 10.01 -31.53 -27.34
CA PRO A 11 8.63 -31.56 -27.81
C PRO A 11 8.40 -30.37 -28.76
N PRO A 12 7.50 -30.50 -29.75
CA PRO A 12 7.16 -29.41 -30.63
C PRO A 12 6.83 -28.14 -29.85
N PHE A 13 7.25 -27.00 -30.38
CA PHE A 13 7.05 -25.68 -29.81
C PHE A 13 5.63 -25.45 -29.23
N GLN A 14 4.60 -25.91 -29.94
CA GLN A 14 3.20 -25.76 -29.52
C GLN A 14 2.88 -26.56 -28.25
N GLN A 15 3.49 -27.73 -28.07
CA GLN A 15 3.36 -28.55 -26.87
C GLN A 15 4.14 -27.93 -25.68
N GLN A 16 5.29 -27.29 -25.95
CA GLN A 16 6.01 -26.52 -24.93
C GLN A 16 5.20 -25.31 -24.44
N LEU A 17 4.56 -24.57 -25.35
CA LEU A 17 3.67 -23.47 -24.98
C LEU A 17 2.46 -23.92 -24.15
N GLU A 18 1.84 -25.03 -24.54
CA GLU A 18 0.71 -25.58 -23.80
C GLU A 18 1.15 -26.00 -22.38
N SER A 19 2.31 -26.63 -22.26
CA SER A 19 2.94 -26.93 -20.98
C SER A 19 3.17 -25.66 -20.13
N ALA A 20 3.76 -24.62 -20.72
CA ALA A 20 3.98 -23.34 -20.02
C ALA A 20 2.66 -22.72 -19.54
N LEU A 21 1.61 -22.74 -20.36
CA LEU A 21 0.28 -22.25 -19.99
C LEU A 21 -0.35 -23.08 -18.86
N ASN A 22 -0.14 -24.39 -18.84
CA ASN A 22 -0.62 -25.26 -17.77
C ASN A 22 0.10 -24.99 -16.46
N HIS A 23 1.43 -24.85 -16.49
CA HIS A 23 2.21 -24.42 -15.32
C HIS A 23 1.78 -23.04 -14.81
N TYR A 24 1.52 -22.10 -15.72
CA TYR A 24 1.01 -20.77 -15.38
C TYR A 24 -0.35 -20.85 -14.67
N LYS A 25 -1.31 -21.59 -15.23
CA LYS A 25 -2.62 -21.80 -14.63
C LYS A 25 -2.54 -22.52 -13.28
N ALA A 26 -1.54 -23.37 -13.07
CA ALA A 26 -1.27 -24.05 -11.81
C ALA A 26 -0.50 -23.17 -10.79
N GLY A 27 -0.21 -21.90 -11.11
CA GLY A 27 0.55 -20.99 -10.24
C GLY A 27 2.05 -21.28 -10.17
N GLN A 28 2.56 -22.19 -10.99
CA GLN A 28 3.98 -22.56 -11.06
C GLN A 28 4.73 -21.58 -11.97
N LEU A 29 4.75 -20.30 -11.56
CA LEU A 29 5.20 -19.17 -12.38
C LEU A 29 6.66 -19.30 -12.83
N THR A 30 7.55 -19.75 -11.96
CA THR A 30 8.97 -19.92 -12.27
C THR A 30 9.21 -21.03 -13.29
N VAL A 31 8.46 -22.13 -13.19
CA VAL A 31 8.50 -23.24 -14.16
C VAL A 31 7.96 -22.78 -15.51
N ALA A 32 6.80 -22.12 -15.51
CA ALA A 32 6.21 -21.57 -16.72
C ALA A 32 7.17 -20.60 -17.44
N ALA A 33 7.82 -19.71 -16.69
CA ALA A 33 8.81 -18.78 -17.24
C ALA A 33 10.01 -19.51 -17.85
N ALA A 34 10.54 -20.54 -17.19
CA ALA A 34 11.66 -21.33 -17.71
C ALA A 34 11.31 -22.02 -19.03
N VAL A 35 10.10 -22.59 -19.14
CA VAL A 35 9.62 -23.20 -20.40
C VAL A 35 9.48 -22.15 -21.49
N CYS A 36 8.92 -20.97 -21.20
CA CYS A 36 8.85 -19.87 -22.18
C CYS A 36 10.24 -19.40 -22.63
N GLN A 37 11.22 -19.32 -21.73
CA GLN A 37 12.59 -18.95 -22.09
C GLN A 37 13.24 -19.99 -23.01
N GLN A 38 13.03 -21.29 -22.75
CA GLN A 38 13.50 -22.37 -23.62
C GLN A 38 12.86 -22.30 -25.01
N VAL A 39 11.58 -21.95 -25.08
CA VAL A 39 10.88 -21.70 -26.33
C VAL A 39 11.54 -20.54 -27.09
N LEU A 40 11.84 -19.43 -26.42
CA LEU A 40 12.47 -18.25 -27.04
C LEU A 40 13.93 -18.48 -27.46
N GLN A 41 14.65 -19.39 -26.79
CA GLN A 41 15.99 -19.82 -27.22
C GLN A 41 15.96 -20.57 -28.55
N GLN A 42 14.89 -21.32 -28.81
CA GLN A 42 14.71 -22.05 -30.07
C GLN A 42 14.12 -21.15 -31.16
N GLN A 43 13.18 -20.26 -30.81
CA GLN A 43 12.54 -19.33 -31.72
C GLN A 43 12.28 -17.98 -31.03
N PRO A 44 13.10 -16.94 -31.31
CA PRO A 44 13.06 -15.67 -30.57
C PRO A 44 11.77 -14.86 -30.66
N ASP A 45 11.00 -14.99 -31.74
CA ASP A 45 9.85 -14.12 -32.04
C ASP A 45 8.49 -14.77 -31.76
N VAL A 46 8.45 -15.76 -30.85
CA VAL A 46 7.17 -16.36 -30.44
C VAL A 46 6.40 -15.37 -29.57
N VAL A 47 5.35 -14.78 -30.14
CA VAL A 47 4.53 -13.78 -29.46
C VAL A 47 3.81 -14.33 -28.23
N GLU A 48 3.33 -15.58 -28.27
CA GLU A 48 2.64 -16.23 -27.14
C GLU A 48 3.56 -16.42 -25.93
N ALA A 49 4.81 -16.86 -26.16
CA ALA A 49 5.79 -17.05 -25.11
C ALA A 49 6.23 -15.71 -24.50
N ILE A 50 6.47 -14.68 -25.34
CA ILE A 50 6.80 -13.33 -24.87
C ILE A 50 5.64 -12.74 -24.05
N ALA A 51 4.40 -12.88 -24.53
CA ALA A 51 3.22 -12.40 -23.81
C ALA A 51 3.03 -13.10 -22.46
N LEU A 52 3.27 -14.41 -22.40
CA LEU A 52 3.18 -15.17 -21.16
C LEU A 52 4.29 -14.75 -20.17
N LEU A 53 5.53 -14.54 -20.64
CA LEU A 53 6.60 -14.00 -19.82
C LEU A 53 6.29 -12.60 -19.29
N GLY A 54 5.68 -11.73 -20.09
CA GLY A 54 5.22 -10.41 -19.64
C GLY A 54 4.22 -10.50 -18.48
N ARG A 55 3.22 -11.39 -18.60
CA ARG A 55 2.22 -11.64 -17.53
C ARG A 55 2.85 -12.25 -16.28
N ILE A 56 3.75 -13.22 -16.44
CA ILE A 56 4.46 -13.86 -15.33
C ILE A 56 5.34 -12.85 -14.60
N ALA A 57 6.11 -12.05 -15.34
CA ALA A 57 6.96 -11.02 -14.77
C ALA A 57 6.14 -10.03 -13.93
N GLU A 58 4.96 -9.62 -14.41
CA GLU A 58 4.07 -8.73 -13.67
C GLU A 58 3.54 -9.37 -12.37
N GLN A 59 3.15 -10.65 -12.41
CA GLN A 59 2.71 -11.38 -11.22
C GLN A 59 3.83 -11.59 -10.18
N LEU A 60 5.08 -11.67 -10.63
CA LEU A 60 6.26 -11.76 -9.77
C LEU A 60 6.75 -10.39 -9.28
N GLY A 61 6.13 -9.29 -9.71
CA GLY A 61 6.56 -7.93 -9.36
C GLY A 61 7.79 -7.43 -10.13
N HIS A 62 8.23 -8.14 -11.17
CA HIS A 62 9.34 -7.74 -12.04
C HIS A 62 8.84 -6.77 -13.13
N HIS A 63 8.40 -5.58 -12.72
CA HIS A 63 7.67 -4.64 -13.58
C HIS A 63 8.48 -4.14 -14.79
N GLU A 64 9.80 -3.95 -14.66
CA GLU A 64 10.67 -3.59 -15.79
C GLU A 64 10.72 -4.69 -16.85
N ALA A 65 10.84 -5.95 -16.42
CA ALA A 65 10.84 -7.10 -17.32
C ALA A 65 9.47 -7.28 -17.97
N ALA A 66 8.39 -7.11 -17.21
CA ALA A 66 7.02 -7.14 -17.73
C ALA A 66 6.83 -6.10 -18.83
N ALA A 67 7.20 -4.84 -18.57
CA ALA A 67 7.12 -3.76 -19.55
C ALA A 67 7.97 -4.04 -20.79
N HIS A 68 9.17 -4.61 -20.62
CA HIS A 68 10.04 -4.99 -21.73
C HIS A 68 9.37 -6.02 -22.66
N TYR A 69 8.89 -7.14 -22.11
CA TYR A 69 8.23 -8.19 -22.90
C TYR A 69 6.94 -7.67 -23.54
N LEU A 70 6.10 -6.96 -22.79
CA LEU A 70 4.82 -6.46 -23.30
C LEU A 70 5.00 -5.41 -24.40
N LEU A 71 6.07 -4.60 -24.35
CA LEU A 71 6.42 -3.69 -25.44
C LEU A 71 6.83 -4.45 -26.71
N GLN A 72 7.54 -5.57 -26.60
CA GLN A 72 7.84 -6.42 -27.76
C GLN A 72 6.55 -7.01 -28.35
N VAL A 73 5.65 -7.52 -27.51
CA VAL A 73 4.34 -8.02 -27.97
C VAL A 73 3.55 -6.92 -28.67
N ALA A 74 3.54 -5.70 -28.14
CA ALA A 74 2.82 -4.58 -28.77
C ALA A 74 3.39 -4.18 -30.14
N LYS A 75 4.69 -4.39 -30.38
CA LYS A 75 5.32 -4.19 -31.69
C LYS A 75 4.94 -5.28 -32.69
N LEU A 76 4.87 -6.54 -32.24
CA LEU A 76 4.53 -7.69 -33.07
C LEU A 76 3.02 -7.82 -33.32
N ARG A 77 2.19 -7.38 -32.37
CA ARG A 77 0.72 -7.38 -32.42
C ARG A 77 0.16 -6.03 -31.94
N PRO A 78 0.12 -5.01 -32.82
CA PRO A 78 -0.32 -3.64 -32.48
C PRO A 78 -1.84 -3.47 -32.33
N ASP A 79 -2.60 -4.56 -32.46
CA ASP A 79 -4.06 -4.65 -32.40
C ASP A 79 -4.59 -5.29 -31.11
N SER A 80 -3.70 -5.71 -30.20
CA SER A 80 -4.08 -6.33 -28.92
C SER A 80 -4.37 -5.30 -27.83
N ALA A 81 -5.65 -5.02 -27.58
CA ALA A 81 -6.09 -4.13 -26.49
C ALA A 81 -5.58 -4.62 -25.11
N GLU A 82 -5.61 -5.94 -24.88
CA GLU A 82 -5.14 -6.55 -23.64
C GLU A 82 -3.64 -6.30 -23.41
N THR A 83 -2.82 -6.40 -24.46
CA THR A 83 -1.37 -6.15 -24.36
C THR A 83 -1.08 -4.72 -23.95
N TYR A 84 -1.78 -3.73 -24.54
CA TYR A 84 -1.61 -2.34 -24.14
C TYR A 84 -2.11 -2.08 -22.73
N ASN A 85 -3.21 -2.72 -22.30
CA ASN A 85 -3.66 -2.61 -20.92
C ASN A 85 -2.64 -3.17 -19.92
N LEU A 86 -2.07 -4.35 -20.18
CA LEU A 86 -1.04 -4.95 -19.35
C LEU A 86 0.26 -4.14 -19.34
N LEU A 87 0.67 -3.59 -20.49
CA LEU A 87 1.83 -2.71 -20.57
C LEU A 87 1.61 -1.43 -19.75
N GLY A 88 0.40 -0.86 -19.84
CA GLY A 88 -0.02 0.26 -19.01
C GLY A 88 0.09 -0.05 -17.51
N ASN A 89 -0.35 -1.24 -17.08
CA ASN A 89 -0.25 -1.66 -15.68
C ASN A 89 1.20 -1.73 -15.20
N ALA A 90 2.09 -2.36 -15.97
CA ALA A 90 3.51 -2.44 -15.64
C ALA A 90 4.14 -1.04 -15.53
N LEU A 91 3.83 -0.14 -16.48
CA LEU A 91 4.29 1.24 -16.46
C LEU A 91 3.73 2.04 -15.27
N GLN A 92 2.48 1.79 -14.88
CA GLN A 92 1.86 2.38 -13.69
C GLN A 92 2.62 1.99 -12.43
N ARG A 93 2.99 0.71 -12.28
CA ARG A 93 3.80 0.23 -11.14
C ARG A 93 5.20 0.83 -11.11
N LEU A 94 5.77 1.13 -12.28
CA LEU A 94 7.03 1.87 -12.43
C LEU A 94 6.87 3.40 -12.25
N ARG A 95 5.69 3.90 -11.88
CA ARG A 95 5.35 5.33 -11.76
C ARG A 95 5.55 6.14 -13.06
N LYS A 96 5.55 5.46 -14.22
CA LYS A 96 5.60 6.07 -15.55
C LYS A 96 4.19 6.40 -16.03
N PHE A 97 3.55 7.34 -15.31
CA PHE A 97 2.11 7.59 -15.44
C PHE A 97 1.70 8.17 -16.80
N ALA A 98 2.56 8.97 -17.45
CA ALA A 98 2.25 9.52 -18.77
C ALA A 98 2.24 8.44 -19.86
N GLU A 99 3.20 7.51 -19.80
CA GLU A 99 3.27 6.38 -20.70
C GLU A 99 2.15 5.36 -20.43
N SER A 100 1.78 5.15 -19.16
CA SER A 100 0.64 4.28 -18.81
C SER A 100 -0.68 4.82 -19.38
N VAL A 101 -0.95 6.12 -19.27
CA VAL A 101 -2.10 6.80 -19.90
C VAL A 101 -2.15 6.52 -21.40
N SER A 102 -1.02 6.65 -22.10
CA SER A 102 -0.96 6.44 -23.54
C SER A 102 -1.30 4.99 -23.91
N CYS A 103 -0.83 4.03 -23.10
CA CYS A 103 -1.15 2.61 -23.28
C CYS A 103 -2.64 2.33 -23.05
N TYR A 104 -3.24 2.84 -21.97
CA TYR A 104 -4.66 2.61 -21.71
C TYR A 104 -5.57 3.27 -22.76
N GLN A 105 -5.22 4.47 -23.23
CA GLN A 105 -5.94 5.12 -24.34
C GLN A 105 -5.89 4.27 -25.61
N ARG A 106 -4.73 3.67 -25.93
CA ARG A 106 -4.61 2.74 -27.05
C ARG A 106 -5.45 1.47 -26.85
N ALA A 107 -5.46 0.90 -25.65
CA ALA A 107 -6.30 -0.24 -25.31
C ALA A 107 -7.80 0.07 -25.51
N ILE A 108 -8.26 1.23 -25.06
CA ILE A 108 -9.65 1.70 -25.22
C ILE A 108 -9.98 1.96 -26.69
N ALA A 109 -9.06 2.52 -27.47
CA ALA A 109 -9.28 2.75 -28.90
C ALA A 109 -9.44 1.43 -29.68
N LEU A 110 -8.73 0.39 -29.28
CA LEU A 110 -8.85 -0.96 -29.86
C LEU A 110 -10.10 -1.70 -29.35
N GLN A 111 -10.47 -1.49 -28.09
CA GLN A 111 -11.64 -2.11 -27.46
C GLN A 111 -12.40 -1.10 -26.59
N PRO A 112 -13.41 -0.40 -27.15
CA PRO A 112 -14.18 0.61 -26.41
C PRO A 112 -15.01 0.07 -25.23
N ASN A 113 -15.28 -1.23 -25.19
CA ASN A 113 -16.02 -1.88 -24.11
C ASN A 113 -15.06 -2.61 -23.16
N PHE A 114 -14.07 -1.88 -22.61
CA PHE A 114 -13.06 -2.44 -21.71
C PHE A 114 -13.06 -1.73 -20.35
N PRO A 115 -13.94 -2.14 -19.40
CA PRO A 115 -14.06 -1.49 -18.10
C PRO A 115 -12.73 -1.36 -17.33
N GLY A 116 -11.90 -2.41 -17.37
CA GLY A 116 -10.59 -2.43 -16.71
C GLY A 116 -9.65 -1.35 -17.23
N ALA A 117 -9.59 -1.14 -18.55
CA ALA A 117 -8.75 -0.10 -19.14
C ALA A 117 -9.22 1.31 -18.76
N TYR A 118 -10.53 1.55 -18.66
CA TYR A 118 -11.05 2.83 -18.15
C TYR A 118 -10.72 3.04 -16.68
N ASN A 119 -10.88 2.03 -15.83
CA ASN A 119 -10.50 2.12 -14.42
C ASN A 119 -9.00 2.43 -14.27
N ASN A 120 -8.15 1.74 -15.03
CA ASN A 120 -6.70 1.92 -14.94
C ASN A 120 -6.25 3.26 -15.53
N LEU A 121 -6.89 3.74 -16.60
CA LEU A 121 -6.70 5.09 -17.11
C LEU A 121 -7.09 6.14 -16.06
N GLY A 122 -8.22 5.95 -15.38
CA GLY A 122 -8.65 6.81 -14.28
C GLY A 122 -7.60 6.91 -13.19
N SER A 123 -7.03 5.76 -12.77
CA SER A 123 -5.97 5.71 -11.77
C SER A 123 -4.71 6.45 -12.22
N ALA A 124 -4.25 6.23 -13.45
CA ALA A 124 -3.10 6.94 -14.00
C ALA A 124 -3.31 8.47 -14.08
N LEU A 125 -4.51 8.90 -14.47
CA LEU A 125 -4.86 10.32 -14.52
C LEU A 125 -4.92 10.95 -13.13
N GLN A 126 -5.37 10.22 -12.11
CA GLN A 126 -5.37 10.68 -10.73
C GLN A 126 -3.95 10.93 -10.22
N GLU A 127 -3.02 10.01 -10.49
CA GLU A 127 -1.59 10.17 -10.13
C GLU A 127 -0.94 11.37 -10.81
N LEU A 128 -1.45 11.77 -11.98
CA LEU A 128 -1.05 12.99 -12.70
C LEU A 128 -1.79 14.26 -12.24
N GLY A 129 -2.63 14.19 -11.20
CA GLY A 129 -3.44 15.30 -10.71
C GLY A 129 -4.59 15.71 -11.64
N ARG A 130 -4.92 14.90 -12.65
CA ARG A 130 -6.00 15.15 -13.62
C ARG A 130 -7.34 14.60 -13.11
N TYR A 131 -7.77 15.07 -11.94
CA TYR A 131 -8.88 14.49 -11.18
C TYR A 131 -10.20 14.45 -11.95
N GLN A 132 -10.59 15.53 -12.62
CA GLN A 132 -11.85 15.57 -13.40
C GLN A 132 -11.88 14.54 -14.55
N ALA A 133 -10.76 14.39 -15.27
CA ALA A 133 -10.66 13.39 -16.33
C ALA A 133 -10.67 11.96 -15.76
N SER A 134 -10.08 11.76 -14.58
CA SER A 134 -10.11 10.50 -13.85
C SER A 134 -11.53 10.08 -13.46
N VAL A 135 -12.34 11.00 -12.92
CA VAL A 135 -13.77 10.76 -12.61
C VAL A 135 -14.54 10.27 -13.83
N LEU A 136 -14.37 10.91 -14.99
CA LEU A 136 -15.04 10.50 -16.23
C LEU A 136 -14.66 9.07 -16.65
N CYS A 137 -13.39 8.70 -16.44
CA CYS A 137 -12.93 7.33 -16.74
C CYS A 137 -13.56 6.30 -15.79
N TYR A 138 -13.59 6.57 -14.48
CA TYR A 138 -14.25 5.68 -13.52
C TYR A 138 -15.75 5.55 -13.79
N GLN A 139 -16.44 6.67 -14.06
CA GLN A 139 -17.85 6.64 -14.44
C GLN A 139 -18.09 5.82 -15.71
N LYS A 140 -17.20 5.90 -16.70
CA LYS A 140 -17.30 5.07 -17.90
C LYS A 140 -17.06 3.59 -17.60
N ALA A 141 -16.10 3.26 -16.74
CA ALA A 141 -15.89 1.89 -16.27
C ALA A 141 -17.14 1.33 -15.58
N LEU A 142 -17.77 2.13 -14.70
CA LEU A 142 -19.00 1.78 -13.98
C LEU A 142 -20.22 1.69 -14.90
N GLN A 143 -20.31 2.50 -15.95
CA GLN A 143 -21.35 2.38 -16.97
C GLN A 143 -21.26 1.03 -17.70
N LEU A 144 -20.04 0.57 -18.01
CA LEU A 144 -19.80 -0.70 -18.69
C LEU A 144 -19.88 -1.91 -17.75
N ARG A 145 -19.57 -1.71 -16.46
CA ARG A 145 -19.61 -2.73 -15.40
C ARG A 145 -20.09 -2.11 -14.08
N PRO A 146 -21.41 -2.12 -13.81
CA PRO A 146 -21.96 -1.49 -12.60
C PRO A 146 -21.58 -2.17 -11.28
N ASP A 147 -21.12 -3.42 -11.31
CA ASP A 147 -20.68 -4.24 -10.18
C ASP A 147 -19.16 -4.18 -9.95
N TYR A 148 -18.50 -3.13 -10.42
CA TYR A 148 -17.04 -3.00 -10.31
C TYR A 148 -16.60 -2.31 -9.01
N ALA A 149 -16.43 -3.09 -7.94
CA ALA A 149 -16.04 -2.59 -6.62
C ALA A 149 -14.78 -1.69 -6.63
N ASP A 150 -13.71 -2.11 -7.32
CA ASP A 150 -12.47 -1.32 -7.44
C ASP A 150 -12.70 0.06 -8.06
N ALA A 151 -13.60 0.17 -9.04
CA ALA A 151 -13.89 1.45 -9.70
C ALA A 151 -14.63 2.41 -8.76
N TYR A 152 -15.53 1.90 -7.92
CA TYR A 152 -16.14 2.70 -6.85
C TYR A 152 -15.12 3.11 -5.78
N TYR A 153 -14.24 2.21 -5.35
CA TYR A 153 -13.18 2.53 -4.40
C TYR A 153 -12.25 3.62 -4.94
N ASN A 154 -11.80 3.48 -6.19
CA ASN A 154 -10.93 4.46 -6.84
C ASN A 154 -11.64 5.81 -7.04
N LEU A 155 -12.93 5.80 -7.39
CA LEU A 155 -13.74 7.01 -7.46
C LEU A 155 -13.87 7.68 -6.08
N GLY A 156 -14.00 6.89 -5.01
CA GLY A 156 -13.98 7.37 -3.63
C GLY A 156 -12.67 8.08 -3.26
N ASN A 157 -11.53 7.46 -3.60
CA ASN A 157 -10.21 8.08 -3.40
C ASN A 157 -10.11 9.41 -4.15
N ASN A 158 -10.58 9.44 -5.40
CA ASN A 158 -10.56 10.63 -6.23
C ASN A 158 -11.38 11.79 -5.65
N TYR A 159 -12.59 11.49 -5.15
CA TYR A 159 -13.45 12.49 -4.52
C TYR A 159 -12.88 12.98 -3.19
N ARG A 160 -12.29 12.11 -2.37
CA ARG A 160 -11.66 12.49 -1.10
C ARG A 160 -10.47 13.42 -1.34
N HIS A 161 -9.64 13.17 -2.35
CA HIS A 161 -8.56 14.09 -2.74
C HIS A 161 -9.04 15.47 -3.19
N GLN A 162 -10.27 15.57 -3.70
CA GLN A 162 -10.90 16.83 -4.08
C GLN A 162 -11.75 17.44 -2.94
N ASP A 163 -11.64 16.91 -1.72
CA ASP A 163 -12.45 17.32 -0.56
C ASP A 163 -13.98 17.18 -0.77
N ASN A 164 -14.40 16.34 -1.73
CA ASN A 164 -15.80 16.02 -1.95
C ASN A 164 -16.21 14.80 -1.10
N LEU A 165 -16.22 15.01 0.22
CA LEU A 165 -16.31 13.94 1.21
C LEU A 165 -17.64 13.15 1.12
N GLU A 166 -18.77 13.79 0.82
CA GLU A 166 -20.05 13.08 0.64
C GLU A 166 -20.08 12.19 -0.62
N ALA A 167 -19.42 12.60 -1.70
CA ALA A 167 -19.30 11.74 -2.88
C ALA A 167 -18.34 10.57 -2.61
N ALA A 168 -17.25 10.83 -1.88
CA ALA A 168 -16.31 9.79 -1.45
C ALA A 168 -17.00 8.73 -0.57
N ARG A 169 -17.72 9.17 0.46
CA ARG A 169 -18.49 8.31 1.38
C ARG A 169 -19.43 7.37 0.63
N ARG A 170 -20.22 7.90 -0.31
CA ARG A 170 -21.15 7.09 -1.12
C ARG A 170 -20.42 6.08 -2.01
N ALA A 171 -19.29 6.48 -2.60
CA ALA A 171 -18.52 5.61 -3.46
C ALA A 171 -17.89 4.45 -2.67
N TYR A 172 -17.27 4.71 -1.51
CA TYR A 172 -16.74 3.64 -0.66
C TYR A 172 -17.84 2.71 -0.13
N ALA A 173 -18.99 3.25 0.29
CA ALA A 173 -20.12 2.44 0.72
C ALA A 173 -20.60 1.48 -0.40
N GLN A 174 -20.60 1.94 -1.65
CA GLN A 174 -20.95 1.09 -2.79
C GLN A 174 -19.87 0.03 -3.08
N ALA A 175 -18.58 0.37 -2.93
CA ALA A 175 -17.51 -0.61 -3.04
C ALA A 175 -17.67 -1.73 -2.00
N ILE A 176 -17.97 -1.38 -0.74
CA ILE A 176 -18.23 -2.32 0.36
C ILE A 176 -19.47 -3.17 0.10
N ALA A 177 -20.54 -2.58 -0.45
CA ALA A 177 -21.76 -3.32 -0.76
C ALA A 177 -21.53 -4.39 -1.84
N LEU A 178 -20.61 -4.14 -2.77
CA LEU A 178 -20.24 -5.08 -3.84
C LEU A 178 -19.20 -6.10 -3.38
N ASP A 179 -18.25 -5.69 -2.54
CA ASP A 179 -17.25 -6.57 -1.92
C ASP A 179 -17.19 -6.33 -0.39
N PRO A 180 -17.93 -7.14 0.39
CA PRO A 180 -17.95 -7.04 1.85
C PRO A 180 -16.62 -7.36 2.56
N ASN A 181 -15.62 -7.86 1.83
CA ASN A 181 -14.27 -8.16 2.32
C ASN A 181 -13.23 -7.11 1.88
N PHE A 182 -13.67 -5.98 1.28
CA PHE A 182 -12.77 -4.93 0.80
C PHE A 182 -12.23 -4.06 1.95
N THR A 183 -11.25 -4.59 2.69
CA THR A 183 -10.63 -3.94 3.87
C THR A 183 -10.25 -2.48 3.66
N LEU A 184 -9.62 -2.14 2.52
CA LEU A 184 -9.20 -0.76 2.24
C LEU A 184 -10.39 0.20 2.11
N ALA A 185 -11.53 -0.24 1.58
CA ALA A 185 -12.72 0.59 1.45
C ALA A 185 -13.34 0.90 2.81
N TYR A 186 -13.33 -0.05 3.75
CA TYR A 186 -13.73 0.18 5.14
C TYR A 186 -12.87 1.23 5.83
N ASN A 187 -11.55 1.09 5.77
CA ASN A 187 -10.62 2.06 6.34
C ASN A 187 -10.82 3.46 5.73
N ASN A 188 -10.93 3.55 4.40
CA ASN A 188 -11.08 4.86 3.74
C ASN A 188 -12.46 5.49 3.95
N LEU A 189 -13.51 4.70 4.18
CA LEU A 189 -14.81 5.21 4.62
C LEU A 189 -14.73 5.81 6.03
N GLY A 190 -14.08 5.11 6.97
CA GLY A 190 -13.80 5.65 8.30
C GLY A 190 -13.01 6.96 8.23
N LEU A 191 -11.92 6.99 7.44
CA LEU A 191 -11.13 8.20 7.23
C LEU A 191 -11.96 9.36 6.67
N THR A 192 -12.84 9.08 5.71
CA THR A 192 -13.72 10.09 5.13
C THR A 192 -14.67 10.66 6.18
N LEU A 193 -15.22 9.83 7.08
CA LEU A 193 -16.10 10.30 8.17
C LEU A 193 -15.33 11.13 9.20
N ALA A 194 -14.10 10.74 9.53
CA ALA A 194 -13.22 11.53 10.39
C ALA A 194 -12.91 12.91 9.77
N ASP A 195 -12.61 12.96 8.47
CA ASP A 195 -12.40 14.23 7.73
C ASP A 195 -13.67 15.11 7.73
N MET A 196 -14.85 14.49 7.78
CA MET A 196 -16.14 15.20 7.93
C MET A 196 -16.42 15.67 9.36
N GLY A 197 -15.48 15.47 10.30
CA GLY A 197 -15.64 15.82 11.71
C GLY A 197 -16.55 14.87 12.50
N LYS A 198 -16.70 13.62 12.04
CA LYS A 198 -17.57 12.59 12.64
C LYS A 198 -16.76 11.35 13.07
N PRO A 199 -15.76 11.49 13.96
CA PRO A 199 -14.93 10.38 14.40
C PRO A 199 -15.72 9.24 15.07
N GLU A 200 -16.85 9.55 15.72
CA GLU A 200 -17.75 8.57 16.32
C GLU A 200 -18.41 7.66 15.29
N GLU A 201 -18.74 8.17 14.10
CA GLU A 201 -19.28 7.37 13.00
C GLU A 201 -18.17 6.57 12.29
N ALA A 202 -16.89 6.96 12.43
CA ALA A 202 -15.75 6.33 11.77
C ALA A 202 -15.32 5.01 12.44
N ILE A 203 -15.36 4.95 13.78
CA ILE A 203 -14.93 3.80 14.60
C ILE A 203 -15.41 2.44 14.08
N PRO A 204 -16.73 2.20 13.87
CA PRO A 204 -17.20 0.87 13.45
C PRO A 204 -16.63 0.42 12.10
N TRP A 205 -16.24 1.36 11.23
CA TRP A 205 -15.63 1.04 9.95
C TRP A 205 -14.15 0.65 10.10
N TYR A 206 -13.41 1.31 10.99
CA TYR A 206 -12.04 0.89 11.33
C TYR A 206 -12.03 -0.48 12.02
N GLU A 207 -12.92 -0.71 12.98
CA GLU A 207 -13.09 -2.01 13.65
C GLU A 207 -13.40 -3.11 12.63
N ARG A 208 -14.24 -2.82 11.63
CA ARG A 208 -14.54 -3.78 10.57
C ARG A 208 -13.34 -4.06 9.66
N ALA A 209 -12.53 -3.05 9.34
CA ALA A 209 -11.28 -3.24 8.61
C ALA A 209 -10.29 -4.11 9.40
N ILE A 210 -10.13 -3.86 10.70
CA ILE A 210 -9.30 -4.65 11.62
C ILE A 210 -9.82 -6.09 11.74
N ALA A 211 -11.14 -6.28 11.83
CA ALA A 211 -11.74 -7.62 11.89
C ALA A 211 -11.49 -8.46 10.63
N LEU A 212 -11.40 -7.81 9.45
CA LEU A 212 -11.05 -8.48 8.19
C LEU A 212 -9.54 -8.71 8.07
N GLN A 213 -8.74 -7.77 8.56
CA GLN A 213 -7.29 -7.82 8.50
C GLN A 213 -6.70 -7.33 9.84
N PRO A 214 -6.48 -8.26 10.80
CA PRO A 214 -6.01 -7.91 12.15
C PRO A 214 -4.61 -7.31 12.23
N ASP A 215 -3.84 -7.34 11.15
CA ASP A 215 -2.50 -6.75 11.06
C ASP A 215 -2.49 -5.41 10.31
N ASN A 216 -3.66 -4.84 9.99
CA ASN A 216 -3.77 -3.58 9.29
C ASN A 216 -3.42 -2.39 10.20
N ALA A 217 -2.13 -2.07 10.25
CA ALA A 217 -1.59 -1.01 11.08
C ALA A 217 -2.21 0.38 10.82
N ASP A 218 -2.56 0.70 9.57
CA ASP A 218 -3.22 1.98 9.24
C ASP A 218 -4.61 2.07 9.87
N ALA A 219 -5.39 0.98 9.83
CA ALA A 219 -6.72 0.94 10.43
C ALA A 219 -6.66 1.05 11.96
N HIS A 220 -5.70 0.37 12.60
CA HIS A 220 -5.44 0.51 14.04
C HIS A 220 -5.03 1.95 14.41
N GLN A 221 -4.11 2.55 13.65
CA GLN A 221 -3.70 3.93 13.89
C GLN A 221 -4.87 4.91 13.74
N ASN A 222 -5.71 4.74 12.73
CA ASN A 222 -6.87 5.60 12.50
C ASN A 222 -7.94 5.43 13.58
N LEU A 223 -8.17 4.19 14.06
CA LEU A 223 -9.01 3.91 15.21
C LEU A 223 -8.47 4.61 16.47
N GLY A 224 -7.17 4.46 16.75
CA GLY A 224 -6.51 5.10 17.89
C GLY A 224 -6.68 6.62 17.86
N LEU A 225 -6.47 7.26 16.72
CA LEU A 225 -6.67 8.71 16.56
C LEU A 225 -8.13 9.12 16.81
N ALA A 226 -9.11 8.37 16.30
CA ALA A 226 -10.52 8.65 16.53
C ALA A 226 -10.91 8.52 18.01
N LEU A 227 -10.43 7.47 18.69
CA LEU A 227 -10.65 7.25 20.12
C LEU A 227 -10.01 8.35 20.98
N LEU A 228 -8.78 8.74 20.67
CA LEU A 228 -8.09 9.84 21.34
C LEU A 228 -8.84 11.17 21.18
N GLN A 229 -9.39 11.45 19.99
CA GLN A 229 -10.19 12.64 19.74
C GLN A 229 -11.49 12.66 20.57
N LEU A 230 -12.08 11.48 20.83
CA LEU A 230 -13.28 11.32 21.64
C LEU A 230 -13.00 11.22 23.15
N GLY A 231 -11.73 11.16 23.55
CA GLY A 231 -11.30 11.13 24.94
C GLY A 231 -11.18 9.73 25.55
N ASP A 232 -11.31 8.66 24.77
CA ASP A 232 -10.91 7.32 25.20
C ASP A 232 -9.39 7.20 25.08
N LEU A 233 -8.70 7.70 26.10
CA LEU A 233 -7.24 7.81 26.10
C LEU A 233 -6.57 6.44 26.21
N GLU A 234 -7.12 5.54 27.02
CA GLU A 234 -6.51 4.23 27.28
C GLU A 234 -6.51 3.37 26.02
N THR A 235 -7.70 3.13 25.45
CA THR A 235 -7.82 2.35 24.21
C THR A 235 -7.19 3.10 23.04
N GLY A 236 -7.37 4.42 22.98
CA GLY A 236 -6.84 5.25 21.91
C GLY A 236 -5.32 5.20 21.81
N PHE A 237 -4.59 5.27 22.93
CA PHE A 237 -3.13 5.14 22.90
C PHE A 237 -2.67 3.73 22.58
N TRP A 238 -3.36 2.69 23.07
CA TRP A 238 -3.06 1.30 22.73
C TRP A 238 -3.14 1.05 21.22
N GLU A 239 -4.25 1.49 20.60
CA GLU A 239 -4.45 1.37 19.15
C GLU A 239 -3.45 2.23 18.36
N TYR A 240 -3.11 3.42 18.88
CA TYR A 240 -2.16 4.33 18.26
C TYR A 240 -0.72 3.78 18.20
N GLU A 241 -0.32 2.81 19.05
CA GLU A 241 1.00 2.17 18.99
C GLU A 241 1.23 1.35 17.71
N TRP A 242 0.16 0.96 17.01
CA TRP A 242 0.28 0.29 15.71
C TRP A 242 0.91 1.17 14.63
N ARG A 243 1.03 2.49 14.84
CA ARG A 243 1.80 3.40 13.96
C ARG A 243 3.23 2.93 13.72
N TRP A 244 3.84 2.20 14.66
CA TRP A 244 5.18 1.63 14.51
C TRP A 244 5.25 0.46 13.52
N ARG A 245 4.10 -0.07 13.12
CA ARG A 245 3.94 -1.13 12.12
C ARG A 245 3.39 -0.61 10.79
N ALA A 246 2.93 0.65 10.76
CA ALA A 246 2.35 1.26 9.56
C ALA A 246 3.42 1.42 8.47
N MET A 247 3.09 1.00 7.26
CA MET A 247 3.98 1.16 6.10
C MET A 247 3.64 2.47 5.39
N GLY A 248 4.51 3.47 5.54
CA GLY A 248 4.35 4.76 4.87
C GLY A 248 5.67 5.54 4.76
N PRO A 249 5.69 6.67 4.03
CA PRO A 249 6.86 7.55 3.97
C PRO A 249 7.25 8.11 5.34
N ASP A 250 6.30 8.18 6.28
CA ASP A 250 6.50 8.52 7.68
C ASP A 250 6.66 7.30 8.59
N ASN A 251 6.95 6.11 8.04
CA ASN A 251 7.27 4.92 8.83
C ASN A 251 8.48 5.23 9.73
N ARG A 252 8.19 5.51 10.99
CA ARG A 252 9.17 5.71 12.05
C ARG A 252 9.19 4.41 12.83
N PRO A 253 10.08 3.46 12.47
CA PRO A 253 10.24 2.27 13.28
C PRO A 253 10.54 2.70 14.71
N PRO A 254 10.14 1.88 15.69
CA PRO A 254 10.42 2.19 17.08
C PRO A 254 11.92 2.39 17.25
N ARG A 255 12.28 3.30 18.16
CA ARG A 255 13.69 3.59 18.46
C ARG A 255 14.43 2.27 18.66
N PRO A 256 15.60 2.05 18.02
CA PRO A 256 16.43 0.88 18.27
C PRO A 256 17.04 1.01 19.67
N PHE A 257 16.29 0.55 20.68
CA PHE A 257 16.66 0.60 22.07
C PHE A 257 16.45 -0.80 22.68
N PRO A 258 17.50 -1.44 23.24
CA PRO A 258 17.43 -2.85 23.64
C PRO A 258 16.66 -3.08 24.95
N GLN A 259 16.37 -2.01 25.71
CA GLN A 259 15.61 -2.13 26.96
C GLN A 259 14.11 -2.20 26.65
N PRO A 260 13.33 -2.90 27.49
CA PRO A 260 11.88 -3.04 27.28
C PRO A 260 11.15 -1.70 27.35
N LEU A 261 10.01 -1.60 26.65
CA LEU A 261 9.05 -0.53 26.88
C LEU A 261 8.49 -0.64 28.30
N TRP A 262 8.30 0.52 28.93
CA TRP A 262 7.71 0.59 30.25
C TRP A 262 6.20 0.36 30.16
N ASP A 263 5.68 -0.53 30.99
CA ASP A 263 4.27 -0.93 31.04
C ASP A 263 3.43 -0.10 32.05
N GLY A 264 4.03 0.92 32.68
CA GLY A 264 3.37 1.75 33.70
C GLY A 264 3.50 1.25 35.14
N SER A 265 4.16 0.10 35.35
CA SER A 265 4.44 -0.46 36.69
C SER A 265 5.42 0.39 37.51
N ASP A 266 5.53 0.11 38.80
CA ASP A 266 6.50 0.80 39.66
C ASP A 266 7.94 0.48 39.26
N LEU A 267 8.82 1.47 39.30
CA LEU A 267 10.19 1.37 38.79
C LEU A 267 11.17 0.75 39.79
N HIS A 268 10.83 0.65 41.07
CA HIS A 268 11.65 0.00 42.12
C HIS A 268 13.14 0.41 42.12
N GLY A 269 13.43 1.70 41.91
CA GLY A 269 14.79 2.25 41.85
C GLY A 269 15.48 2.13 40.49
N GLN A 270 14.85 1.52 39.49
CA GLN A 270 15.36 1.45 38.13
C GLN A 270 15.38 2.83 37.46
N THR A 271 16.15 2.92 36.37
CA THR A 271 16.23 4.14 35.55
C THR A 271 15.31 4.00 34.34
N ILE A 272 14.51 5.03 34.07
CA ILE A 272 13.67 5.12 32.88
C ILE A 272 14.15 6.26 31.98
N LEU A 273 14.19 5.99 30.67
CA LEU A 273 14.47 6.98 29.64
C LEU A 273 13.15 7.42 29.01
N LEU A 274 12.75 8.67 29.26
CA LEU A 274 11.70 9.34 28.50
C LEU A 274 12.34 9.95 27.27
N HIS A 275 11.86 9.63 26.07
CA HIS A 275 12.40 10.19 24.83
C HIS A 275 11.31 10.94 24.07
N ALA A 276 11.65 12.12 23.55
CA ALA A 276 10.74 12.89 22.70
C ALA A 276 10.65 12.26 21.30
N GLU A 277 9.49 11.69 20.96
CA GLU A 277 9.25 11.07 19.64
C GLU A 277 8.80 12.10 18.57
N GLN A 278 8.00 13.09 18.96
CA GLN A 278 7.29 13.98 18.05
C GLN A 278 7.89 15.39 18.04
N GLY A 279 7.06 16.42 17.79
CA GLY A 279 7.52 17.80 17.61
C GLY A 279 7.87 18.50 18.93
N TYR A 280 8.46 19.69 18.82
CA TYR A 280 8.77 20.56 19.97
C TYR A 280 7.55 20.83 20.86
N GLY A 281 6.37 21.01 20.26
CA GLY A 281 5.12 21.24 20.98
C GLY A 281 4.75 20.07 21.88
N ASP A 282 4.82 18.84 21.35
CA ASP A 282 4.54 17.63 22.12
C ASP A 282 5.56 17.44 23.23
N THR A 283 6.85 17.65 22.96
CA THR A 283 7.88 17.60 24.01
C THR A 283 7.53 18.54 25.16
N LEU A 284 7.27 19.81 24.86
CA LEU A 284 6.94 20.82 25.88
C LEU A 284 5.63 20.49 26.61
N GLN A 285 4.64 19.99 25.89
CA GLN A 285 3.34 19.61 26.45
C GLN A 285 3.51 18.44 27.42
N PHE A 286 4.14 17.34 27.01
CA PHE A 286 4.14 16.09 27.75
C PHE A 286 5.23 15.99 28.82
N VAL A 287 6.30 16.80 28.75
CA VAL A 287 7.37 16.75 29.76
C VAL A 287 6.87 17.06 31.17
N ARG A 288 5.73 17.75 31.31
CA ARG A 288 5.08 18.00 32.61
C ARG A 288 4.77 16.71 33.39
N TYR A 289 4.60 15.59 32.69
CA TYR A 289 4.26 14.30 33.28
C TYR A 289 5.49 13.53 33.78
N ALA A 290 6.72 14.01 33.54
CA ALA A 290 7.94 13.38 34.04
C ALA A 290 7.94 13.21 35.57
N ALA A 291 7.31 14.13 36.31
CA ALA A 291 7.14 14.04 37.76
C ALA A 291 6.26 12.85 38.18
N LEU A 292 5.23 12.51 37.41
CA LEU A 292 4.39 11.33 37.67
C LEU A 292 5.17 10.03 37.46
N VAL A 293 6.05 10.02 36.46
CA VAL A 293 6.96 8.89 36.22
C VAL A 293 7.97 8.76 37.36
N ALA A 294 8.56 9.86 37.82
CA ALA A 294 9.48 9.83 38.96
C ALA A 294 8.80 9.33 40.26
N ALA A 295 7.52 9.65 40.46
CA ALA A 295 6.72 9.17 41.58
C ALA A 295 6.53 7.64 41.61
N LYS A 296 6.81 6.95 40.49
CA LYS A 296 6.88 5.48 40.41
C LYS A 296 8.16 4.90 41.03
N GLY A 297 9.00 5.74 41.66
CA GLY A 297 10.14 5.30 42.47
C GLY A 297 11.40 5.01 41.67
N GLY A 298 11.58 5.63 40.50
CA GLY A 298 12.74 5.44 39.64
C GLY A 298 13.50 6.72 39.33
N ARG A 299 14.69 6.57 38.72
CA ARG A 299 15.48 7.69 38.19
C ARG A 299 15.03 8.03 36.77
N VAL A 300 14.57 9.25 36.53
CA VAL A 300 14.10 9.69 35.21
C VAL A 300 15.22 10.38 34.43
N LEU A 301 15.52 9.90 33.23
CA LEU A 301 16.32 10.59 32.22
C LEU A 301 15.39 11.09 31.12
N LEU A 302 15.63 12.30 30.61
CA LEU A 302 14.86 12.88 29.51
C LEU A 302 15.76 13.12 28.32
N GLU A 303 15.51 12.44 27.22
CA GLU A 303 16.09 12.76 25.92
C GLU A 303 15.14 13.68 25.14
N CYS A 304 15.63 14.84 24.69
CA CYS A 304 14.85 15.81 23.94
C CYS A 304 15.63 16.40 22.77
N GLN A 305 14.93 17.12 21.89
CA GLN A 305 15.57 17.85 20.80
C GLN A 305 16.63 18.83 21.36
N PRO A 306 17.83 18.95 20.75
CA PRO A 306 18.94 19.76 21.30
C PRO A 306 18.58 21.21 21.63
N ALA A 307 17.68 21.82 20.86
CA ALA A 307 17.22 23.19 21.10
C ALA A 307 16.43 23.35 22.42
N LEU A 308 15.87 22.26 22.96
CA LEU A 308 15.14 22.27 24.23
C LEU A 308 16.00 21.94 25.45
N THR A 309 17.21 21.41 25.28
CA THR A 309 18.04 20.91 26.40
C THR A 309 18.25 21.98 27.47
N ARG A 310 18.62 23.21 27.06
CA ARG A 310 18.83 24.32 28.00
C ARG A 310 17.54 24.71 28.74
N LEU A 311 16.40 24.68 28.05
CA LEU A 311 15.11 25.03 28.63
C LEU A 311 14.65 23.99 29.66
N LEU A 312 14.90 22.71 29.37
CA LEU A 312 14.45 21.60 30.19
C LEU A 312 15.46 21.18 31.27
N ALA A 313 16.68 21.72 31.25
CA ALA A 313 17.78 21.35 32.16
C ALA A 313 17.43 21.46 33.66
N THR A 314 16.49 22.33 34.02
CA THR A 314 16.05 22.55 35.40
C THR A 314 14.70 21.92 35.71
N LEU A 315 14.20 21.01 34.85
CA LEU A 315 12.91 20.39 35.05
C LEU A 315 12.92 19.54 36.34
N PRO A 316 12.02 19.81 37.31
CA PRO A 316 11.96 19.03 38.54
C PRO A 316 11.76 17.55 38.27
N HIS A 317 12.35 16.71 39.11
CA HIS A 317 12.23 15.25 39.07
C HIS A 317 12.83 14.55 37.83
N VAL A 318 13.51 15.30 36.96
CA VAL A 318 14.36 14.74 35.90
C VAL A 318 15.82 14.81 36.35
N ALA A 319 16.48 13.65 36.44
CA ALA A 319 17.85 13.55 36.93
C ALA A 319 18.88 14.04 35.90
N GLN A 320 18.56 13.93 34.61
CA GLN A 320 19.42 14.37 33.52
C GLN A 320 18.60 14.63 32.27
N VAL A 321 18.91 15.72 31.57
CA VAL A 321 18.41 16.00 30.22
C VAL A 321 19.52 15.72 29.22
N ILE A 322 19.21 14.94 28.20
CA ILE A 322 20.13 14.44 27.18
C ILE A 322 19.68 15.01 25.83
N PRO A 323 20.53 15.69 25.07
CA PRO A 323 20.19 16.09 23.71
C PRO A 323 20.13 14.83 22.81
N ALA A 324 19.08 14.71 22.00
CA ALA A 324 18.94 13.61 21.06
C ALA A 324 20.10 13.60 20.06
N GLY A 325 20.72 12.43 19.86
CA GLY A 325 21.87 12.23 18.98
C GLY A 325 23.23 12.23 19.69
N ASP A 326 23.29 12.53 20.98
CA ASP A 326 24.49 12.30 21.79
C ASP A 326 24.61 10.80 22.19
N PRO A 327 25.84 10.26 22.30
CA PRO A 327 26.09 8.83 22.51
C PRO A 327 25.64 8.27 23.87
#